data_AF-A0A8X6FQS5-F1
#
_entry.id   AF-A0A8X6FQS5-F1
#
_cell.length_a   1.000
_cell.length_b   1.000
_cell.length_c   1.000
_cell.angle_alpha   90.00
_cell.angle_beta   90.00
_cell.angle_gamma   90.00
#
_symmetry.space_group_name_H-M   'P 1'
#
loop_
_entity.id
_entity.type
_entity.pdbx_description
1 polymer ?
#
loop_
_entity_poly.entity_id
_entity_poly.type
_entity_poly.pdbx_seq_one_letter_code
_entity_poly.pdbx_strand_id
1 'polypeptide(L)'
;MYLWIENNIRGVICYVGKRYSCSNNPFVPEIFDPEREESYIIAVDANNLYGYTMTQSLPISNFKFLSESEIKNLNVLAKDDIGYFLEVDLSYPSTLHDSHDFPLAPDHTEITFDMFSPYQKKLIKNHGLKLSKQNRKLTPCF
;
A
#
# COMPACT_ATOMS: atom_id res chain seq x y z
N MET A 1 24.82 2.63 2.46
CA MET A 1 23.69 3.57 2.51
C MET A 1 22.99 3.69 1.16
N TYR A 2 23.66 4.07 0.06
CA TYR A 2 23.04 4.13 -1.28
C TYR A 2 22.25 2.86 -1.65
N LEU A 3 22.89 1.68 -1.64
CA LEU A 3 22.23 0.42 -1.94
C LEU A 3 21.08 0.08 -0.97
N TRP A 4 21.20 0.51 0.29
CA TRP A 4 20.14 0.31 1.27
C TRP A 4 18.91 1.17 0.94
N ILE A 5 19.11 2.41 0.49
CA ILE A 5 18.01 3.28 0.02
C ILE A 5 17.41 2.69 -1.27
N GLU A 6 18.22 2.36 -2.26
CA GLU A 6 17.77 1.79 -3.54
C GLU A 6 16.92 0.52 -3.34
N ASN A 7 17.36 -0.39 -2.48
CA ASN A 7 16.63 -1.61 -2.15
C ASN A 7 15.31 -1.34 -1.42
N ASN A 8 15.15 -0.16 -0.81
CA ASN A 8 13.96 0.27 -0.09
C ASN A 8 13.02 1.16 -0.91
N ILE A 9 13.38 1.54 -2.14
CA ILE A 9 12.45 2.22 -3.05
C ILE A 9 11.28 1.28 -3.36
N ARG A 10 10.06 1.80 -3.20
CA ARG A 10 8.80 1.09 -3.51
C ARG A 10 8.05 1.85 -4.61
N GLY A 11 7.33 1.09 -5.44
CA GLY A 11 6.45 1.64 -6.45
C GLY A 11 5.09 2.06 -5.90
N VAL A 12 4.13 2.24 -6.80
CA VAL A 12 2.74 2.58 -6.47
C VAL A 12 2.09 1.45 -5.66
N ILE A 13 1.30 1.82 -4.66
CA ILE A 13 0.39 0.90 -3.96
C ILE A 13 -0.84 0.69 -4.83
N CYS A 14 -1.10 -0.56 -5.22
CA CYS A 14 -2.34 -0.96 -5.87
C CYS A 14 -3.08 -1.91 -4.93
N TYR A 15 -4.24 -1.47 -4.44
CA TYR A 15 -4.99 -2.15 -3.39
C TYR A 15 -6.48 -2.20 -3.71
N VAL A 16 -7.11 -3.32 -3.40
CA VAL A 16 -8.56 -3.53 -3.52
C VAL A 16 -9.07 -4.08 -2.19
N GLY A 17 -9.59 -3.20 -1.34
CA GLY A 17 -10.13 -3.58 -0.03
C GLY A 17 -11.50 -4.23 -0.09
N LYS A 18 -12.35 -3.79 -1.02
CA LYS A 18 -13.68 -4.36 -1.26
C LYS A 18 -13.80 -4.80 -2.71
N ARG A 19 -14.05 -6.10 -2.93
CA ARG A 19 -14.10 -6.69 -4.29
C ARG A 19 -15.26 -6.20 -5.14
N TYR A 20 -16.38 -5.86 -4.51
CA TYR A 20 -17.59 -5.41 -5.18
C TYR A 20 -18.32 -4.41 -4.31
N SER A 21 -18.69 -3.27 -4.89
CA SER A 21 -19.59 -2.30 -4.28
C SER A 21 -20.58 -1.84 -5.34
N CYS A 22 -21.81 -1.61 -4.93
CA CYS A 22 -22.88 -1.08 -5.75
C CYS A 22 -23.54 0.06 -4.97
N SER A 23 -24.00 1.08 -5.68
CA SER A 23 -24.68 2.23 -5.11
C SER A 23 -26.09 2.36 -5.68
N ASN A 24 -27.04 2.74 -4.85
CA ASN A 24 -28.41 3.05 -5.25
C ASN A 24 -28.48 4.50 -5.75
N ASN A 25 -28.07 4.72 -7.00
CA ASN A 25 -27.91 6.05 -7.56
C ASN A 25 -29.15 6.42 -8.43
N PRO A 26 -29.90 7.50 -8.10
CA PRO A 26 -31.09 7.91 -8.85
C PRO A 26 -30.79 8.35 -10.29
N PHE A 27 -29.53 8.67 -10.61
CA PHE A 27 -29.11 8.99 -11.98
C PHE A 27 -28.91 7.76 -12.88
N VAL A 28 -29.10 6.54 -12.34
CA VAL A 28 -29.03 5.28 -13.10
C VAL A 28 -30.39 4.57 -12.98
N PRO A 29 -31.41 4.99 -13.76
CA PRO A 29 -32.79 4.57 -13.55
C PRO A 29 -33.04 3.07 -13.73
N GLU A 30 -32.19 2.36 -14.49
CA GLU A 30 -32.39 0.93 -14.75
C GLU A 30 -32.23 0.05 -13.51
N ILE A 31 -31.48 0.52 -12.51
CA ILE A 31 -31.13 -0.25 -11.30
C ILE A 31 -31.52 0.45 -9.99
N PHE A 32 -32.12 1.64 -10.08
CA PHE A 32 -32.52 2.43 -8.91
C PHE A 32 -33.75 1.84 -8.22
N ASP A 33 -33.69 1.76 -6.89
CA ASP A 33 -34.78 1.29 -6.02
C ASP A 33 -35.22 2.43 -5.09
N PRO A 34 -36.42 3.02 -5.28
CA PRO A 34 -36.94 4.11 -4.44
C PRO A 34 -37.15 3.71 -2.97
N GLU A 35 -37.25 2.42 -2.67
CA GLU A 35 -37.44 1.92 -1.30
C GLU A 35 -36.11 1.80 -0.52
N ARG A 36 -34.97 2.04 -1.18
CA ARG A 36 -33.64 1.99 -0.57
C ARG A 36 -33.04 3.38 -0.45
N GLU A 37 -32.18 3.55 0.55
CA GLU A 37 -31.41 4.78 0.73
C GLU A 37 -30.56 5.09 -0.51
N GLU A 38 -30.56 6.35 -0.93
CA GLU A 38 -29.73 6.82 -2.03
C GLU A 38 -28.25 6.74 -1.67
N SER A 39 -27.42 6.27 -2.59
CA SER A 39 -25.97 6.20 -2.39
C SER A 39 -25.22 6.44 -3.70
N TYR A 40 -23.96 6.83 -3.56
CA TYR A 40 -23.09 7.19 -4.67
C TYR A 40 -21.70 6.56 -4.47
N ILE A 41 -21.05 6.20 -5.58
CA ILE A 41 -19.62 5.85 -5.59
C ILE A 41 -18.88 7.02 -6.22
N ILE A 42 -17.89 7.54 -5.50
CA ILE A 42 -17.01 8.61 -5.98
C ILE A 42 -15.71 8.00 -6.54
N ALA A 43 -15.30 8.48 -7.71
CA ALA A 43 -13.97 8.25 -8.24
C ALA A 43 -13.16 9.54 -8.04
N VAL A 44 -12.08 9.45 -7.25
CA VAL A 44 -11.18 10.57 -6.98
C VAL A 44 -9.85 10.27 -7.64
N ASP A 45 -9.31 11.25 -8.36
CA ASP A 45 -7.99 11.17 -8.98
C ASP A 45 -7.18 12.42 -8.61
N ALA A 46 -5.89 12.22 -8.31
CA ALA A 46 -4.98 13.29 -7.97
C ALA A 46 -4.23 13.77 -9.22
N ASN A 47 -4.55 15.00 -9.65
CA ASN A 47 -3.84 15.65 -10.74
C ASN A 47 -2.35 15.82 -10.41
N ASN A 48 -1.47 15.17 -11.17
CA ASN A 48 -0.01 15.25 -11.02
C ASN A 48 0.48 14.88 -9.60
N LEU A 49 0.10 13.70 -9.10
CA LEU A 49 0.47 13.20 -7.78
C LEU A 49 1.98 13.30 -7.48
N TYR A 50 2.84 12.80 -8.39
CA TYR A 50 4.29 12.87 -8.18
C TYR A 50 4.82 14.30 -8.17
N GLY A 51 4.32 15.18 -9.05
CA GLY A 51 4.72 16.57 -9.07
C GLY A 51 4.34 17.29 -7.77
N TYR A 52 3.15 17.03 -7.23
CA TYR A 52 2.75 17.54 -5.91
C TYR A 52 3.67 17.02 -4.79
N THR A 53 4.01 15.74 -4.79
CA THR A 53 4.94 15.17 -3.80
C THR A 53 6.34 15.80 -3.92
N MET A 54 6.78 16.14 -5.13
CA MET A 54 8.06 16.81 -5.36
C MET A 54 8.10 18.26 -4.84
N THR A 55 6.95 18.88 -4.55
CA THR A 55 6.91 20.20 -3.88
C THR A 55 6.94 20.09 -2.35
N GLN A 56 6.88 18.88 -1.80
CA GLN A 56 6.95 18.66 -0.35
C GLN A 56 8.41 18.62 0.12
N SER A 57 8.62 18.57 1.44
CA SER A 57 9.97 18.37 1.99
C SER A 57 10.50 16.99 1.60
N LEU A 58 11.66 16.96 0.94
CA LEU A 58 12.31 15.74 0.47
C LEU A 58 13.73 15.63 1.06
N PRO A 59 14.23 14.41 1.32
CA PRO A 59 15.59 14.21 1.79
C PRO A 59 16.58 14.56 0.67
N ILE A 60 17.40 15.60 0.88
CA ILE A 60 18.32 16.14 -0.14
C ILE A 60 19.80 15.87 0.13
N SER A 61 20.23 15.76 1.39
CA SER A 61 21.66 15.68 1.74
C SER A 61 21.88 15.21 3.18
N ASN A 62 23.15 15.14 3.61
CA ASN A 62 23.59 14.82 4.98
C ASN A 62 23.12 13.47 5.52
N PHE A 63 22.91 12.51 4.62
CA PHE A 63 22.59 11.15 5.00
C PHE A 63 23.72 10.55 5.84
N LYS A 64 23.39 10.08 7.05
CA LYS A 64 24.31 9.39 7.96
C LYS A 64 23.55 8.33 8.74
N PHE A 65 24.26 7.28 9.15
CA PHE A 65 23.76 6.40 10.20
C PHE A 65 23.90 7.10 11.55
N LEU A 66 22.88 6.97 12.39
CA LEU A 66 22.93 7.44 13.77
C LEU A 66 23.75 6.47 14.61
N SER A 67 24.47 7.01 15.59
CA SER A 67 25.06 6.24 16.68
C SER A 67 23.99 5.68 17.62
N GLU A 68 24.33 4.65 18.39
CA GLU A 68 23.39 4.06 19.36
C GLU A 68 22.85 5.07 20.38
N SER A 69 23.67 6.05 20.79
CA SER A 69 23.25 7.11 21.71
C SER A 69 22.28 8.08 21.06
N GLU A 70 22.48 8.44 19.79
CA GLU A 70 21.51 9.24 19.03
C GLU A 70 20.19 8.49 18.85
N ILE A 71 20.23 7.19 18.55
CA ILE A 71 19.02 6.34 18.40
C ILE A 71 18.23 6.27 19.72
N LYS A 72 18.90 6.06 20.86
CA LYS A 72 18.23 5.98 22.17
C LYS A 72 17.49 7.26 22.57
N ASN A 73 17.95 8.40 22.08
CA ASN A 73 17.35 9.72 22.36
C ASN A 73 16.43 10.20 21.23
N LEU A 74 16.22 9.39 20.19
CA LEU A 74 15.42 9.76 19.03
C LEU A 74 13.93 9.82 19.41
N ASN A 75 13.31 10.98 19.20
CA ASN A 75 11.87 11.11 19.23
C ASN A 75 11.31 11.00 17.81
N VAL A 76 10.85 9.81 17.43
CA VAL A 76 10.32 9.52 16.08
C VAL A 76 9.04 10.30 15.73
N LEU A 77 8.36 10.89 16.73
CA LEU A 77 7.14 11.67 16.53
C LEU A 77 7.41 13.18 16.41
N ALA A 78 8.66 13.62 16.62
CA ALA A 78 9.02 15.02 16.46
C ALA A 78 8.89 15.44 15.00
N LYS A 79 8.33 16.63 14.77
CA LYS A 79 8.35 17.28 13.46
C LYS A 79 9.59 18.16 13.40
N ASP A 80 10.49 17.84 12.50
CA ASP A 80 11.77 18.53 12.30
C ASP A 80 12.09 18.61 10.79
N ASP A 81 13.09 19.40 10.42
CA ASP A 81 13.60 19.52 9.06
C ASP A 81 14.43 18.27 8.64
N ILE A 82 14.81 17.45 9.62
CA ILE A 82 15.57 16.20 9.42
C ILE A 82 14.59 15.01 9.39
N GLY A 83 14.55 14.31 8.27
CA GLY A 83 13.85 13.04 8.13
C GLY A 83 14.70 11.83 8.55
N TYR A 84 14.04 10.76 8.96
CA TYR A 84 14.67 9.49 9.34
C TYR A 84 14.10 8.34 8.51
N PHE A 85 14.99 7.42 8.09
CA PHE A 85 14.57 6.11 7.66
C PHE A 85 14.82 5.13 8.80
N LEU A 86 13.80 4.35 9.15
CA LEU A 86 13.83 3.47 10.32
C LEU A 86 13.83 2.01 9.88
N GLU A 87 14.76 1.24 10.42
CA GLU A 87 14.76 -0.23 10.36
C GLU A 87 14.32 -0.74 11.73
N VAL A 88 13.13 -1.32 11.81
CA VAL A 88 12.47 -1.67 13.07
C VAL A 88 11.79 -3.02 12.97
N ASP A 89 11.71 -3.71 14.11
CA ASP A 89 10.75 -4.79 14.30
C ASP A 89 9.38 -4.18 14.57
N LEU A 90 8.38 -4.60 13.80
CA LEU A 90 7.01 -4.08 13.89
C LEU A 90 6.06 -5.17 14.37
N SER A 91 5.25 -4.86 15.37
CA SER A 91 4.10 -5.68 15.75
C SER A 91 2.82 -4.97 15.33
N TYR A 92 1.96 -5.65 14.58
CA TYR A 92 0.67 -5.13 14.14
C TYR A 92 -0.48 -5.95 14.75
N PRO A 93 -1.12 -5.45 15.83
CA PRO A 93 -2.20 -6.16 16.51
C PRO A 93 -3.42 -6.38 15.61
N SER A 94 -3.97 -7.59 15.64
CA SER A 94 -5.14 -7.97 14.85
C SER A 94 -6.38 -7.11 15.13
N THR A 95 -6.49 -6.56 16.34
CA THR A 95 -7.60 -5.66 16.73
C THR A 95 -7.63 -4.35 15.94
N LEU A 96 -6.52 -3.98 15.28
CA LEU A 96 -6.44 -2.77 14.47
C LEU A 96 -6.82 -3.01 13.00
N HIS A 97 -6.96 -4.27 12.58
CA HIS A 97 -7.18 -4.61 11.17
C HIS A 97 -8.50 -4.06 10.64
N ASP A 98 -9.55 -4.08 11.46
CA ASP A 98 -10.88 -3.58 11.04
C ASP A 98 -10.96 -2.04 11.06
N SER A 99 -10.06 -1.36 11.79
CA SER A 99 -10.05 0.10 11.88
C SER A 99 -9.17 0.79 10.83
N HIS A 100 -8.33 0.04 10.11
CA HIS A 100 -7.38 0.60 9.16
C HIS A 100 -7.65 0.12 7.74
N ASP A 101 -7.79 1.06 6.81
CA ASP A 101 -8.10 0.76 5.41
C ASP A 101 -6.88 0.30 4.59
N PHE A 102 -5.66 0.59 5.05
CA PHE A 102 -4.42 0.29 4.33
C PHE A 102 -3.49 -0.61 5.14
N PRO A 103 -2.77 -1.54 4.47
CA PRO A 103 -1.78 -2.36 5.13
C PRO A 103 -0.60 -1.53 5.64
N LEU A 104 -0.13 -1.84 6.85
CA LEU A 104 1.02 -1.18 7.45
C LEU A 104 2.32 -1.78 6.89
N ALA A 105 3.26 -0.91 6.52
CA ALA A 105 4.62 -1.26 6.07
C ALA A 105 4.68 -2.40 5.02
N PRO A 106 4.08 -2.24 3.82
CA PRO A 106 4.09 -3.29 2.81
C PRO A 106 5.50 -3.58 2.28
N ASP A 107 5.79 -4.86 2.05
CA ASP A 107 7.10 -5.31 1.58
C ASP A 107 7.06 -5.96 0.19
N HIS A 108 8.21 -5.99 -0.48
CA HIS A 108 8.39 -6.64 -1.77
C HIS A 108 8.47 -8.16 -1.61
N THR A 109 7.35 -8.83 -1.83
CA THR A 109 7.25 -10.29 -1.74
C THR A 109 7.21 -10.93 -3.12
N GLU A 110 7.96 -12.02 -3.29
CA GLU A 110 7.83 -12.88 -4.46
C GLU A 110 6.57 -13.75 -4.31
N ILE A 111 5.66 -13.63 -5.27
CA ILE A 111 4.38 -14.36 -5.21
C ILE A 111 4.56 -15.74 -5.83
N THR A 112 4.56 -16.77 -4.97
CA THR A 112 4.69 -18.17 -5.37
C THR A 112 3.34 -18.81 -5.68
N PHE A 113 3.32 -19.91 -6.43
CA PHE A 113 2.07 -20.58 -6.85
C PHE A 113 1.23 -21.08 -5.68
N ASP A 114 1.85 -21.50 -4.59
CA ASP A 114 1.18 -21.98 -3.39
C ASP A 114 0.31 -20.89 -2.73
N MET A 115 0.73 -19.62 -2.78
CA MET A 115 -0.01 -18.45 -2.30
C MET A 115 -1.31 -18.18 -3.07
N PHE A 116 -1.51 -18.81 -4.24
CA PHE A 116 -2.68 -18.55 -5.08
C PHE A 116 -3.92 -19.23 -4.50
N SER A 117 -5.05 -18.51 -4.55
CA SER A 117 -6.36 -19.09 -4.25
C SER A 117 -6.70 -20.22 -5.23
N PRO A 118 -7.58 -21.18 -4.84
CA PRO A 118 -8.00 -22.26 -5.73
C PRO A 118 -8.55 -21.78 -7.07
N TYR A 119 -9.25 -20.65 -7.09
CA TYR A 119 -9.79 -20.04 -8.31
C TYR A 119 -8.67 -19.56 -9.26
N GLN A 120 -7.67 -18.84 -8.74
CA GLN A 120 -6.54 -18.38 -9.54
C GLN A 120 -5.74 -19.55 -10.11
N LYS A 121 -5.52 -20.61 -9.32
CA LYS A 121 -4.86 -21.86 -9.77
C LYS A 121 -5.64 -22.50 -10.94
N LYS A 122 -6.97 -22.53 -10.87
CA LYS A 122 -7.84 -23.03 -11.95
C LYS A 122 -7.73 -22.18 -13.22
N LEU A 123 -7.73 -20.85 -13.10
CA LEU A 123 -7.58 -19.94 -14.24
C LEU A 123 -6.25 -20.16 -14.98
N ILE A 124 -5.15 -20.30 -14.23
CA ILE A 124 -3.84 -20.59 -14.81
C ILE A 124 -3.88 -21.86 -15.65
N LYS A 125 -4.46 -22.94 -15.09
CA LYS A 125 -4.58 -24.22 -15.79
C LYS A 125 -5.46 -24.12 -17.04
N ASN A 126 -6.61 -23.46 -16.92
CA ASN A 126 -7.59 -23.37 -18.02
C ASN A 126 -7.08 -22.54 -19.20
N HIS A 127 -6.28 -21.51 -18.93
CA HIS A 127 -5.79 -20.58 -19.96
C HIS A 127 -4.31 -20.77 -20.30
N GLY A 128 -3.64 -21.79 -19.74
CA GLY A 128 -2.23 -22.08 -20.01
C GLY A 128 -1.28 -20.93 -19.61
N LEU A 129 -1.64 -20.15 -18.58
CA LEU A 129 -0.86 -18.99 -18.15
C LEU A 129 0.46 -19.43 -17.52
N LYS A 130 1.54 -18.70 -17.78
CA LYS A 130 2.84 -18.92 -17.13
C LYS A 130 3.01 -17.97 -15.97
N LEU A 131 3.42 -18.50 -14.82
CA LEU A 131 3.88 -17.67 -13.71
C LEU A 131 5.25 -17.10 -14.05
N SER A 132 5.37 -15.77 -14.03
CA SER A 132 6.66 -15.10 -14.07
C SER A 132 7.37 -15.32 -12.74
N LYS A 133 8.60 -15.85 -12.79
CA LYS A 133 9.49 -16.05 -11.62
C LYS A 133 10.08 -14.75 -11.08
N GLN A 134 9.65 -13.58 -11.59
CA GLN A 134 10.20 -12.27 -11.24
C GLN A 134 9.12 -11.29 -10.78
N ASN A 135 7.89 -11.75 -10.57
CA ASN A 135 6.80 -10.88 -10.16
C ASN A 135 6.87 -10.62 -8.64
N ARG A 136 7.72 -9.66 -8.25
CA ARG A 136 7.64 -9.05 -6.93
C ARG A 136 6.39 -8.18 -6.85
N LYS A 137 5.63 -8.32 -5.78
CA LYS A 137 4.46 -7.49 -5.47
C LYS A 137 4.66 -6.86 -4.10
N LEU A 138 4.14 -5.66 -3.94
CA LEU A 138 3.96 -5.07 -2.62
C LEU A 138 2.83 -5.84 -1.92
N THR A 139 3.16 -6.53 -0.83
CA THR A 139 2.18 -7.24 -0.01
C THR A 139 2.15 -6.65 1.39
N PRO A 140 1.02 -6.71 2.09
CA PRO A 140 0.98 -6.44 3.53
C PRO A 140 1.96 -7.37 4.26
N CYS A 141 2.63 -6.87 5.28
CA CYS A 141 3.29 -7.72 6.28
C CYS A 141 2.20 -8.24 7.24
N PHE A 142 2.09 -9.56 7.39
CA PHE A 142 1.22 -10.21 8.38
C PHE A 142 2.04 -11.13 9.27
#